data_AF-A0A257XD11-F1
#
_entry.id   AF-A0A257XD11-F1
#
_cell.length_a   1.000
_cell.length_b   1.000
_cell.length_c   1.000
_cell.angle_alpha   90.00
_cell.angle_beta   90.00
_cell.angle_gamma   90.00
#
_symmetry.space_group_name_H-M   'P 1'
#
loop_
_entity.id
_entity.type
_entity.pdbx_description
1 polymer ?
#
loop_
_entity_poly.entity_id
_entity_poly.type
_entity_poly.pdbx_seq_one_letter_code
_entity_poly.pdbx_strand_id
1 'polypeptide(L)'
;MFVDPGTGRVLGSYVYTRTLVGFADVAHGSLMLGTFGDHMVELAACLGFILTVTGLYLWWPRAGRSGVVLPHRGLRGRAFWKNWHAAVGLWTALLILFLILTGLPWAGLWGDLLRRGTDLAGIGYPVSHRAHGAPVISATTVKDASDGAAPWTMEAAPAPTSATAAAHHHAASAGPAAGPSGSRLSLDQVAETLATHDMSAPYRLSLPKDAHGAFIAVVYPDQPEGQRTMYIDQYSGRIIDDVRYAAYGSAAKAVELGVQLHMGNYFGRLNQIVMLVPCLGIIFLCVSGPIMWWRRRPKGQLAAPRALARPTMRILALITLVLCLVFPLAGASLLLVLLIDMGVRRWRGMPRPA
;
A
#
# COMPACT_ATOMS: atom_id res chain seq x y z
N MET A 1 -25.29 4.72 -3.94
CA MET A 1 -26.74 4.74 -3.59
C MET A 1 -27.13 3.32 -3.21
N PHE A 2 -28.04 3.15 -2.27
CA PHE A 2 -28.66 1.87 -1.94
C PHE A 2 -30.01 1.82 -2.63
N VAL A 3 -30.29 0.74 -3.35
CA VAL A 3 -31.51 0.57 -4.12
C VAL A 3 -32.13 -0.77 -3.75
N ASP A 4 -33.43 -0.77 -3.52
CA ASP A 4 -34.20 -2.00 -3.34
C ASP A 4 -34.30 -2.73 -4.70
N PRO A 5 -33.77 -3.96 -4.83
CA PRO A 5 -33.69 -4.62 -6.12
C PRO A 5 -35.06 -5.06 -6.67
N GLY A 6 -36.08 -5.25 -5.82
CA GLY A 6 -37.41 -5.67 -6.27
C GLY A 6 -38.31 -4.52 -6.71
N THR A 7 -38.11 -3.33 -6.13
CA THR A 7 -38.97 -2.15 -6.39
C THR A 7 -38.27 -1.00 -7.12
N GLY A 8 -36.93 -1.05 -7.23
CA GLY A 8 -36.12 0.05 -7.77
C GLY A 8 -36.08 1.29 -6.85
N ARG A 9 -36.67 1.21 -5.65
CA ARG A 9 -36.74 2.35 -4.72
C ARG A 9 -35.36 2.65 -4.16
N VAL A 10 -34.92 3.91 -4.26
CA VAL A 10 -33.69 4.38 -3.62
C VAL A 10 -33.91 4.40 -2.11
N LEU A 11 -33.21 3.52 -1.40
CA LEU A 11 -33.24 3.39 0.06
C LEU A 11 -32.33 4.42 0.76
N GLY A 12 -31.35 4.94 0.04
CA GLY A 12 -30.45 5.98 0.55
C GLY A 12 -29.20 6.14 -0.29
N SER A 13 -28.30 7.00 0.15
CA SER A 13 -26.98 7.13 -0.46
C SER A 13 -25.97 7.60 0.57
N TYR A 14 -24.72 7.24 0.36
CA TYR A 14 -23.61 7.78 1.14
C TYR A 14 -22.41 7.94 0.22
N VAL A 15 -21.50 8.83 0.62
CA VAL A 15 -20.20 9.00 -0.02
C VAL A 15 -19.18 8.32 0.87
N TYR A 16 -18.48 7.31 0.36
CA TYR A 16 -17.53 6.51 1.14
C TYR A 16 -16.52 7.36 1.91
N THR A 17 -15.95 8.37 1.25
CA THR A 17 -14.95 9.28 1.85
C THR A 17 -15.49 10.18 2.97
N ARG A 18 -16.82 10.27 3.15
CA ARG A 18 -17.47 10.98 4.25
C ARG A 18 -17.80 10.09 5.45
N THR A 19 -17.57 8.78 5.33
CA THR A 19 -17.65 7.86 6.47
C THR A 19 -16.37 7.94 7.30
N LEU A 20 -16.41 7.53 8.57
CA LEU A 20 -15.21 7.50 9.41
C LEU A 20 -14.13 6.60 8.81
N VAL A 21 -14.51 5.44 8.27
CA VAL A 21 -13.60 4.47 7.66
C VAL A 21 -13.02 5.04 6.36
N GLY A 22 -13.85 5.57 5.46
CA GLY A 22 -13.36 6.13 4.21
C GLY A 22 -12.55 7.42 4.40
N PHE A 23 -12.84 8.23 5.42
CA PHE A 23 -11.97 9.33 5.82
C PHE A 23 -10.62 8.80 6.30
N ALA A 24 -10.62 7.81 7.21
CA ALA A 24 -9.39 7.25 7.75
C ALA A 24 -8.53 6.61 6.65
N ASP A 25 -9.13 5.90 5.72
CA ASP A 25 -8.49 5.29 4.54
C ASP A 25 -7.79 6.35 3.68
N VAL A 26 -8.54 7.36 3.21
CA VAL A 26 -7.98 8.41 2.33
C VAL A 26 -6.96 9.28 3.07
N ALA A 27 -7.20 9.60 4.34
CA ALA A 27 -6.27 10.38 5.16
C ALA A 27 -4.98 9.60 5.46
N HIS A 28 -5.08 8.30 5.74
CA HIS A 28 -3.93 7.45 6.01
C HIS A 28 -3.09 7.19 4.77
N GLY A 29 -3.73 6.92 3.62
CA GLY A 29 -3.03 6.63 2.37
C GLY A 29 -2.49 7.86 1.66
N SER A 30 -3.18 9.01 1.73
CA SER A 30 -2.85 10.17 0.90
C SER A 30 -2.95 11.53 1.60
N LEU A 31 -3.19 11.59 2.91
CA LEU A 31 -3.47 12.83 3.65
C LEU A 31 -4.60 13.68 3.05
N MET A 32 -5.46 13.08 2.21
CA MET A 32 -6.46 13.77 1.38
C MET A 32 -5.87 14.79 0.40
N LEU A 33 -4.58 14.69 0.07
CA LEU A 33 -3.85 15.57 -0.85
C LEU A 33 -3.53 14.89 -2.20
N GLY A 34 -4.21 13.77 -2.51
CA GLY A 34 -4.01 13.01 -3.75
C GLY A 34 -2.58 12.49 -3.86
N THR A 35 -2.02 12.54 -5.07
CA THR A 35 -0.68 12.00 -5.38
C THR A 35 0.43 12.65 -4.56
N PHE A 36 0.32 13.96 -4.29
CA PHE A 36 1.31 14.65 -3.45
C PHE A 36 1.32 14.08 -2.03
N GLY A 37 0.14 13.88 -1.44
CA GLY A 37 0.06 13.33 -0.09
C GLY A 37 0.40 11.86 0.00
N ASP A 38 0.10 11.06 -1.03
CA ASP A 38 0.58 9.68 -1.17
C ASP A 38 2.11 9.60 -1.09
N HIS A 39 2.82 10.43 -1.87
CA HIS A 39 4.28 10.51 -1.78
C HIS A 39 4.78 11.00 -0.41
N MET A 40 4.04 11.87 0.29
CA MET A 40 4.39 12.28 1.64
C MET A 40 4.24 11.15 2.66
N VAL A 41 3.18 10.35 2.56
CA VAL A 41 2.97 9.16 3.40
C VAL A 41 4.03 8.10 3.10
N GLU A 42 4.32 7.83 1.82
CA GLU A 42 5.39 6.91 1.42
C GLU A 42 6.73 7.36 2.00
N LEU A 43 7.08 8.65 1.88
CA LEU A 43 8.29 9.21 2.44
C LEU A 43 8.34 9.03 3.96
N ALA A 44 7.24 9.31 4.66
CA ALA A 44 7.14 9.13 6.10
C ALA A 44 7.31 7.66 6.51
N ALA A 45 6.73 6.71 5.77
CA ALA A 45 6.87 5.28 6.00
C ALA A 45 8.32 4.82 5.79
N CYS A 46 8.96 5.24 4.70
CA CYS A 46 10.35 4.90 4.39
C CYS A 46 11.33 5.49 5.41
N LEU A 47 11.16 6.75 5.81
CA LEU A 47 11.96 7.37 6.87
C LEU A 47 11.69 6.69 8.23
N GLY A 48 10.45 6.32 8.51
CA GLY A 48 10.04 5.54 9.68
C GLY A 48 10.74 4.18 9.75
N PHE A 49 10.87 3.49 8.61
CA PHE A 49 11.62 2.24 8.50
C PHE A 49 13.10 2.46 8.82
N ILE A 50 13.73 3.46 8.21
CA ILE A 50 15.13 3.82 8.47
C ILE A 50 15.34 4.16 9.96
N LEU A 51 14.47 4.98 10.55
CA LEU A 51 14.51 5.34 11.96
C LEU A 51 14.37 4.12 12.88
N THR A 52 13.52 3.18 12.52
CA THR A 52 13.27 1.97 13.31
C THR A 52 14.46 1.01 13.22
N VAL A 53 15.01 0.75 12.04
CA VAL A 53 16.19 -0.11 11.86
C VAL A 53 17.42 0.49 12.54
N THR A 54 17.68 1.79 12.36
CA THR A 54 18.79 2.47 13.03
C THR A 54 18.58 2.57 14.53
N GLY A 55 17.34 2.77 14.99
CA GLY A 55 16.97 2.73 16.41
C GLY A 55 17.21 1.37 17.06
N LEU A 56 16.82 0.28 16.39
CA LEU A 56 17.09 -1.09 16.82
C LEU A 56 18.60 -1.37 16.89
N TYR A 57 19.37 -0.93 15.90
CA TYR A 57 20.82 -1.04 15.91
C TYR A 57 21.45 -0.30 17.10
N LEU A 58 20.89 0.84 17.50
CA LEU A 58 21.35 1.60 18.67
C LEU A 58 20.90 0.98 20.00
N TRP A 59 19.73 0.37 20.02
CA TRP A 59 19.18 -0.33 21.18
C TRP A 59 19.93 -1.63 21.48
N TRP A 60 20.43 -2.32 20.44
CA TRP A 60 21.06 -3.63 20.55
C TRP A 60 22.15 -3.67 21.65
N PRO A 61 22.12 -4.67 22.55
CA PRO A 61 23.09 -4.78 23.63
C PRO A 61 24.51 -4.89 23.08
N ARG A 62 25.43 -4.09 23.60
CA ARG A 62 26.87 -4.11 23.30
C ARG A 62 27.65 -4.12 24.60
N ALA A 63 28.87 -4.66 24.57
CA ALA A 63 29.72 -4.87 25.75
C ALA A 63 29.58 -3.74 26.80
N GLY A 64 29.05 -4.08 27.98
CA GLY A 64 28.81 -3.16 29.10
C GLY A 64 27.45 -2.43 29.13
N ARG A 65 26.54 -2.68 28.17
CA ARG A 65 25.18 -2.12 28.12
C ARG A 65 24.14 -3.21 27.83
N SER A 66 23.19 -3.39 28.74
CA SER A 66 21.99 -4.18 28.49
C SER A 66 20.94 -3.35 27.74
N GLY A 67 20.37 -3.93 26.69
CA GLY A 67 19.17 -3.40 26.05
C GLY A 67 17.99 -3.48 27.03
N VAL A 68 17.19 -2.41 27.11
CA VAL A 68 16.02 -2.41 27.98
C VAL A 68 14.90 -3.18 27.28
N VAL A 69 14.59 -4.37 27.78
CA VAL A 69 13.48 -5.21 27.27
C VAL A 69 12.18 -4.92 28.02
N LEU A 70 12.25 -4.79 29.35
CA LEU A 70 11.13 -4.45 30.21
C LEU A 70 11.35 -3.09 30.87
N PRO A 71 10.31 -2.24 30.97
CA PRO A 71 10.48 -0.91 31.53
C PRO A 71 10.67 -0.97 33.06
N HIS A 72 11.78 -0.43 33.55
CA HIS A 72 11.97 -0.15 34.98
C HIS A 72 11.06 0.99 35.48
N ARG A 73 10.19 0.69 36.44
CA ARG A 73 9.21 1.65 37.00
C ARG A 73 9.77 2.62 38.05
N GLY A 74 10.95 2.35 38.62
CA GLY A 74 11.56 3.17 39.67
C GLY A 74 12.34 4.40 39.17
N LEU A 75 12.53 4.56 37.87
CA LEU A 75 13.30 5.68 37.30
C LEU A 75 12.48 6.96 37.29
N ARG A 76 13.16 8.10 37.40
CA ARG A 76 12.55 9.44 37.33
C ARG A 76 13.22 10.31 36.27
N GLY A 77 12.58 11.44 35.93
CA GLY A 77 13.18 12.45 35.06
C GLY A 77 13.44 11.96 33.63
N ARG A 78 14.64 12.20 33.10
CA ARG A 78 15.03 11.77 31.73
C ARG A 78 15.26 10.26 31.63
N ALA A 79 15.78 9.63 32.69
CA ALA A 79 16.06 8.20 32.69
C ALA A 79 14.78 7.36 32.53
N PHE A 80 13.68 7.81 33.15
CA PHE A 80 12.35 7.23 32.96
C PHE A 80 11.92 7.19 31.49
N TRP A 81 11.90 8.35 30.82
CA TRP A 81 11.48 8.43 29.42
C TRP A 81 12.37 7.62 28.50
N LYS A 82 13.70 7.65 28.72
CA LYS A 82 14.65 6.84 27.95
C LYS A 82 14.39 5.34 28.09
N ASN A 83 14.13 4.89 29.31
CA ASN A 83 13.84 3.49 29.60
C ASN A 83 12.53 3.04 28.95
N TRP A 84 11.45 3.81 29.08
CA TRP A 84 10.16 3.48 28.48
C TRP A 84 10.19 3.58 26.95
N HIS A 85 10.84 4.60 26.39
CA HIS A 85 11.03 4.73 24.94
C HIS A 85 11.81 3.54 24.37
N ALA A 86 12.87 3.10 25.05
CA ALA A 86 13.63 1.92 24.63
C ALA A 86 12.79 0.64 24.69
N ALA A 87 12.04 0.41 25.77
CA ALA A 87 11.22 -0.78 25.93
C ALA A 87 10.04 -0.81 24.94
N VAL A 88 9.24 0.26 24.89
CA VAL A 88 8.10 0.37 23.95
C VAL A 88 8.60 0.33 22.50
N GLY A 89 9.72 1.00 22.22
CA GLY A 89 10.36 0.99 20.92
C GLY A 89 10.71 -0.42 20.45
N LEU A 90 11.32 -1.24 21.31
CA LEU A 90 11.65 -2.63 20.99
C LEU A 90 10.41 -3.45 20.59
N TRP A 91 9.37 -3.43 21.43
CA TRP A 91 8.15 -4.23 21.19
C TRP A 91 7.35 -3.71 20.00
N THR A 92 7.39 -2.40 19.75
CA THR A 92 6.72 -1.78 18.60
C THR A 92 7.48 -2.05 17.30
N ALA A 93 8.81 -2.15 17.35
CA ALA A 93 9.66 -2.18 16.16
C ALA A 93 9.32 -3.30 15.19
N LEU A 94 9.14 -4.54 15.66
CA LEU A 94 8.82 -5.65 14.77
C LEU A 94 7.49 -5.45 14.05
N LEU A 95 6.44 -5.06 14.81
CA LEU A 95 5.10 -4.88 14.26
C LEU A 95 5.00 -3.64 13.36
N ILE A 96 5.73 -2.56 13.64
CA ILE A 96 5.74 -1.39 12.75
C ILE A 96 6.54 -1.66 11.47
N LEU A 97 7.64 -2.42 11.53
CA LEU A 97 8.35 -2.85 10.33
C LEU A 97 7.44 -3.74 9.47
N PHE A 98 6.68 -4.65 10.09
CA PHE A 98 5.64 -5.41 9.40
C PHE A 98 4.61 -4.49 8.73
N LEU A 99 4.00 -3.56 9.47
CA LEU A 99 2.98 -2.64 8.95
C LEU A 99 3.52 -1.77 7.80
N ILE A 100 4.75 -1.26 7.90
CA ILE A 100 5.36 -0.50 6.82
C ILE A 100 5.55 -1.38 5.59
N LEU A 101 6.14 -2.57 5.74
CA LEU A 101 6.40 -3.46 4.61
C LEU A 101 5.13 -3.95 3.91
N THR A 102 4.04 -4.17 4.64
CA THR A 102 2.77 -4.61 4.05
C THR A 102 1.92 -3.45 3.52
N GLY A 103 2.16 -2.21 3.96
CA GLY A 103 1.51 -1.01 3.43
C GLY A 103 2.19 -0.44 2.18
N LEU A 104 3.52 -0.54 2.09
CA LEU A 104 4.32 -0.01 0.97
C LEU A 104 3.92 -0.50 -0.44
N PRO A 105 3.39 -1.73 -0.65
CA PRO A 105 2.88 -2.14 -1.97
C PRO A 105 1.79 -1.22 -2.53
N TRP A 106 1.07 -0.49 -1.68
CA TRP A 106 0.02 0.46 -2.06
C TRP A 106 0.53 1.89 -2.27
N ALA A 107 1.80 2.17 -1.98
CA ALA A 107 2.39 3.48 -2.19
C ALA A 107 2.63 3.74 -3.69
N GLY A 108 2.53 5.00 -4.12
CA GLY A 108 2.67 5.37 -5.53
C GLY A 108 3.99 4.93 -6.16
N LEU A 109 5.15 5.34 -5.62
CA LEU A 109 6.45 5.07 -6.25
C LEU A 109 7.00 3.69 -5.89
N TRP A 110 7.00 3.35 -4.59
CA TRP A 110 7.55 2.07 -4.15
C TRP A 110 6.66 0.89 -4.55
N GLY A 111 5.34 1.04 -4.51
CA GLY A 111 4.39 0.02 -4.95
C GLY A 111 4.52 -0.28 -6.44
N ASP A 112 4.70 0.76 -7.27
CA ASP A 112 5.00 0.59 -8.70
C ASP A 112 6.34 -0.11 -8.95
N LEU A 113 7.37 0.24 -8.20
CA LEU A 113 8.68 -0.42 -8.29
C LEU A 113 8.57 -1.92 -7.92
N LEU A 114 7.88 -2.22 -6.81
CA LEU A 114 7.65 -3.59 -6.37
C LEU A 114 6.90 -4.38 -7.45
N ARG A 115 5.79 -3.83 -7.95
CA ARG A 115 4.97 -4.46 -8.98
C ARG A 115 5.78 -4.80 -10.24
N ARG A 116 6.47 -3.81 -10.81
CA ARG A 116 7.36 -4.02 -11.97
C ARG A 116 8.40 -5.10 -11.70
N GLY A 117 9.01 -5.10 -10.51
CA GLY A 117 9.97 -6.12 -10.10
C GLY A 117 9.36 -7.52 -10.04
N THR A 118 8.17 -7.65 -9.45
CA THR A 118 7.46 -8.93 -9.35
C THR A 118 6.94 -9.43 -10.70
N ASP A 119 6.59 -8.52 -11.60
CA ASP A 119 6.10 -8.85 -12.95
C ASP A 119 7.24 -9.34 -13.83
N LEU A 120 8.39 -8.66 -13.80
CA LEU A 120 9.61 -9.12 -14.46
C LEU A 120 10.05 -10.51 -13.97
N ALA A 121 9.87 -10.78 -12.67
CA ALA A 121 10.16 -12.08 -12.08
C ALA A 121 9.05 -13.13 -12.31
N GLY A 122 7.90 -12.76 -12.90
CA GLY A 122 6.78 -13.67 -13.15
C GLY A 122 6.06 -14.15 -11.87
N ILE A 123 6.19 -13.42 -10.76
CA ILE A 123 5.61 -13.76 -9.45
C ILE A 123 4.58 -12.72 -8.95
N GLY A 124 4.33 -11.66 -9.72
CA GLY A 124 3.25 -10.69 -9.50
C GLY A 124 1.94 -11.21 -10.08
N TYR A 125 1.73 -11.01 -11.38
CA TYR A 125 0.51 -11.43 -12.08
C TYR A 125 0.17 -12.93 -12.02
N PRO A 126 -1.13 -13.27 -12.12
CA PRO A 126 -1.56 -14.62 -12.38
C PRO A 126 -1.04 -15.13 -13.72
N VAL A 127 -0.91 -16.45 -13.85
CA VAL A 127 -0.29 -17.10 -15.02
C VAL A 127 -0.87 -16.60 -16.35
N SER A 128 -2.18 -16.38 -16.42
CA SER A 128 -2.90 -15.89 -17.61
C SER A 128 -2.51 -14.47 -18.05
N HIS A 129 -2.04 -13.63 -17.12
CA HIS A 129 -1.71 -12.22 -17.38
C HIS A 129 -0.21 -11.92 -17.34
N ARG A 130 0.65 -12.95 -17.27
CA ARG A 130 2.10 -12.75 -17.30
C ARG A 130 2.55 -12.34 -18.70
N ALA A 131 2.69 -11.03 -18.89
CA ALA A 131 3.47 -10.49 -20.00
C ALA A 131 4.95 -10.58 -19.63
N HIS A 132 5.66 -11.61 -20.12
CA HIS A 132 7.12 -11.75 -19.96
C HIS A 132 7.88 -10.63 -20.71
N GLY A 133 7.78 -9.38 -20.23
CA GLY A 133 8.43 -8.21 -20.83
C GLY A 133 7.75 -7.63 -22.07
N ALA A 134 6.52 -8.04 -22.40
CA ALA A 134 5.74 -7.37 -23.45
C ALA A 134 5.19 -6.04 -22.92
N PRO A 135 5.45 -4.91 -23.58
CA PRO A 135 4.92 -3.62 -23.14
C PRO A 135 3.39 -3.64 -23.25
N VAL A 136 2.70 -3.43 -22.13
CA VAL A 136 1.27 -3.10 -22.14
C VAL A 136 1.15 -1.67 -22.65
N ILE A 137 0.95 -1.52 -23.96
CA ILE A 137 0.81 -0.23 -24.63
C ILE A 137 -0.60 0.30 -24.36
N SER A 138 -0.70 1.44 -23.65
CA SER A 138 -1.85 2.36 -23.54
C SER A 138 -3.26 1.74 -23.54
N ALA A 139 -3.44 0.65 -22.78
CA ALA A 139 -4.77 0.13 -22.47
C ALA A 139 -5.25 0.74 -21.14
N THR A 140 -6.56 1.05 -21.06
CA THR A 140 -7.24 1.29 -19.78
C THR A 140 -6.90 0.15 -18.83
N THR A 141 -6.42 0.46 -17.62
CA THR A 141 -6.08 -0.59 -16.65
C THR A 141 -7.34 -1.11 -15.95
N VAL A 142 -7.27 -2.29 -15.32
CA VAL A 142 -8.39 -2.79 -14.49
C VAL A 142 -8.68 -1.82 -13.36
N LYS A 143 -7.67 -1.18 -12.76
CA LYS A 143 -7.85 -0.12 -11.75
C LYS A 143 -8.70 1.03 -12.30
N ASP A 144 -8.38 1.52 -13.49
CA ASP A 144 -9.12 2.62 -14.13
C ASP A 144 -10.53 2.21 -14.55
N ALA A 145 -10.70 0.99 -15.08
CA ALA A 145 -12.00 0.48 -15.51
C ALA A 145 -12.94 0.19 -14.33
N SER A 146 -12.38 -0.16 -13.17
CA SER A 146 -13.12 -0.59 -11.98
C SER A 146 -13.24 0.47 -10.86
N ASP A 147 -12.78 1.70 -11.11
CA ASP A 147 -12.73 2.80 -10.14
C ASP A 147 -11.95 2.43 -8.85
N GLY A 148 -10.79 1.78 -9.02
CA GLY A 148 -9.92 1.39 -7.91
C GLY A 148 -10.38 0.16 -7.13
N ALA A 149 -11.34 -0.62 -7.66
CA ALA A 149 -11.82 -1.83 -7.01
C ALA A 149 -10.92 -3.06 -7.17
N ALA A 150 -10.00 -3.01 -8.13
CA ALA A 150 -9.15 -4.14 -8.46
C ALA A 150 -8.24 -4.54 -7.28
N PRO A 151 -8.03 -5.85 -7.05
CA PRO A 151 -6.93 -6.33 -6.21
C PRO A 151 -5.58 -5.80 -6.69
N TRP A 152 -4.59 -5.72 -5.80
CA TRP A 152 -3.28 -5.11 -6.09
C TRP A 152 -2.62 -5.74 -7.33
N THR A 153 -2.70 -7.07 -7.43
CA THR A 153 -2.13 -7.83 -8.55
C THR A 153 -2.83 -7.60 -9.87
N MET A 154 -4.05 -7.09 -9.88
CA MET A 154 -4.84 -6.86 -11.10
C MET A 154 -4.87 -5.39 -11.49
N GLU A 155 -4.55 -4.46 -10.58
CA GLU A 155 -4.67 -3.01 -10.81
C GLU A 155 -4.10 -2.55 -12.15
N ALA A 156 -2.86 -2.93 -12.47
CA ALA A 156 -2.18 -2.50 -13.69
C ALA A 156 -2.35 -3.48 -14.87
N ALA A 157 -3.11 -4.57 -14.70
CA ALA A 157 -3.43 -5.44 -15.82
C ALA A 157 -4.23 -4.65 -16.88
N PRO A 158 -4.08 -4.94 -18.17
CA PRO A 158 -4.94 -4.40 -19.20
C PRO A 158 -6.39 -4.79 -18.90
N ALA A 159 -7.32 -3.83 -18.90
CA ALA A 159 -8.73 -4.15 -18.80
C ALA A 159 -9.15 -4.92 -20.08
N PRO A 160 -9.78 -6.09 -19.95
CA PRO A 160 -10.23 -6.84 -21.11
C PRO A 160 -11.34 -6.08 -21.85
N THR A 161 -11.33 -6.24 -23.17
CA THR A 161 -12.32 -5.63 -24.06
C THR A 161 -13.41 -6.64 -24.40
N SER A 162 -14.67 -6.21 -24.35
CA SER A 162 -15.78 -6.93 -24.96
C SER A 162 -15.58 -6.97 -26.47
N ALA A 163 -15.73 -8.15 -27.06
CA ALA A 163 -15.66 -8.32 -28.51
C ALA A 163 -17.02 -7.97 -29.11
N THR A 164 -17.03 -7.31 -30.26
CA THR A 164 -18.26 -7.21 -31.04
C THR A 164 -18.66 -8.63 -31.49
N ALA A 165 -19.96 -8.94 -31.51
CA ALA A 165 -20.50 -10.24 -31.92
C ALA A 165 -20.04 -10.72 -33.32
N ALA A 166 -19.35 -9.87 -34.10
CA ALA A 166 -18.78 -10.18 -35.41
C ALA A 166 -17.39 -10.85 -35.37
N ALA A 167 -16.71 -10.93 -34.21
CA ALA A 167 -15.32 -11.42 -34.14
C ALA A 167 -15.17 -12.96 -34.10
N HIS A 168 -16.26 -13.73 -34.08
CA HIS A 168 -16.22 -15.18 -33.85
C HIS A 168 -16.78 -16.05 -34.98
N HIS A 169 -17.06 -15.48 -36.15
CA HIS A 169 -17.22 -16.27 -37.37
C HIS A 169 -15.92 -16.22 -38.18
N HIS A 170 -15.41 -17.40 -38.53
CA HIS A 170 -14.14 -17.66 -39.21
C HIS A 170 -13.77 -16.66 -40.32
N ALA A 171 -12.46 -16.53 -40.53
CA ALA A 171 -11.83 -16.00 -41.73
C ALA A 171 -12.64 -16.27 -43.01
N ALA A 172 -13.37 -15.26 -43.49
CA ALA A 172 -13.74 -15.07 -44.89
C ALA A 172 -14.42 -13.69 -45.08
N SER A 173 -13.91 -12.94 -46.07
CA SER A 173 -14.47 -11.74 -46.70
C SER A 173 -14.48 -10.42 -45.89
N ALA A 174 -13.65 -9.49 -46.36
CA ALA A 174 -13.67 -8.08 -46.00
C ALA A 174 -14.93 -7.41 -46.56
N GLY A 175 -15.81 -6.95 -45.66
CA GLY A 175 -16.89 -6.02 -45.92
C GLY A 175 -16.85 -4.86 -44.91
N PRO A 176 -17.47 -3.70 -45.20
CA PRO A 176 -17.36 -2.51 -44.37
C PRO A 176 -17.92 -2.75 -42.96
N ALA A 177 -17.15 -2.37 -41.93
CA ALA A 177 -17.48 -2.56 -40.53
C ALA A 177 -18.83 -1.92 -40.16
N ALA A 178 -19.85 -2.75 -39.96
CA ALA A 178 -21.11 -2.35 -39.35
C ALA A 178 -20.92 -2.17 -37.83
N GLY A 179 -21.54 -1.13 -37.27
CA GLY A 179 -21.51 -0.82 -35.84
C GLY A 179 -22.10 -1.90 -34.92
N PRO A 180 -21.95 -1.75 -33.59
CA PRO A 180 -22.28 -2.79 -32.59
C PRO A 180 -23.76 -3.17 -32.66
N SER A 181 -24.04 -4.43 -33.00
CA SER A 181 -25.40 -4.93 -33.30
C SER A 181 -26.03 -5.77 -32.17
N GLY A 182 -25.63 -5.56 -30.91
CA GLY A 182 -26.24 -6.20 -29.73
C GLY A 182 -26.63 -5.19 -28.67
N SER A 183 -27.84 -5.30 -28.11
CA SER A 183 -28.21 -4.55 -26.90
C SER A 183 -27.32 -5.00 -25.74
N ARG A 184 -26.81 -4.05 -24.95
CA ARG A 184 -26.07 -4.37 -23.71
C ARG A 184 -26.93 -5.24 -22.79
N LEU A 185 -26.29 -6.19 -22.12
CA LEU A 185 -26.95 -7.00 -21.10
C LEU A 185 -27.48 -6.14 -19.95
N SER A 186 -28.62 -6.55 -19.40
CA SER A 186 -29.14 -5.97 -18.17
C SER A 186 -28.29 -6.41 -16.98
N LEU A 187 -28.36 -5.66 -15.87
CA LEU A 187 -27.65 -6.01 -14.65
C LEU A 187 -28.15 -7.34 -14.06
N ASP A 188 -29.42 -7.67 -14.25
CA ASP A 188 -30.01 -8.93 -13.80
C ASP A 188 -29.44 -10.12 -14.58
N GLN A 189 -29.27 -9.98 -15.90
CA GLN A 189 -28.63 -10.99 -16.73
C GLN A 189 -27.17 -11.20 -16.34
N VAL A 190 -26.44 -10.12 -16.04
CA VAL A 190 -25.06 -10.20 -15.55
C VAL A 190 -25.02 -10.86 -14.17
N ALA A 191 -25.93 -10.52 -13.26
CA ALA A 191 -26.01 -11.14 -11.94
C ALA A 191 -26.36 -12.63 -12.00
N GLU A 192 -27.26 -13.03 -12.90
CA GLU A 192 -27.58 -14.44 -13.17
C GLU A 192 -26.36 -15.18 -13.75
N THR A 193 -25.65 -14.56 -14.69
CA THR A 193 -24.40 -15.10 -15.24
C THR A 193 -23.35 -15.30 -14.13
N LEU A 194 -23.20 -14.35 -13.21
CA LEU A 194 -22.29 -14.47 -12.07
C LEU A 194 -22.72 -15.61 -11.12
N ALA A 195 -24.01 -15.70 -10.80
CA ALA A 195 -24.56 -16.72 -9.92
C ALA A 195 -24.35 -18.14 -10.49
N THR A 196 -24.55 -18.33 -11.80
CA THR A 196 -24.31 -19.62 -12.47
C THR A 196 -22.84 -20.04 -12.50
N HIS A 197 -21.91 -19.11 -12.27
CA HIS A 197 -20.47 -19.36 -12.18
C HIS A 197 -19.95 -19.32 -10.72
N ASP A 198 -20.81 -19.58 -9.74
CA ASP A 198 -20.48 -19.61 -8.31
C ASP A 198 -19.98 -18.26 -7.75
N MET A 199 -20.46 -17.13 -8.29
CA MET A 199 -20.23 -15.80 -7.72
C MET A 199 -21.57 -15.17 -7.32
N SER A 200 -22.02 -15.47 -6.10
CA SER A 200 -23.17 -14.80 -5.49
C SER A 200 -22.76 -13.51 -4.77
N ALA A 201 -23.71 -12.59 -4.58
CA ALA A 201 -23.49 -11.39 -3.77
C ALA A 201 -23.03 -11.76 -2.33
N PRO A 202 -22.21 -10.91 -1.66
CA PRO A 202 -21.75 -9.60 -2.11
C PRO A 202 -20.54 -9.64 -3.04
N TYR A 203 -20.61 -8.87 -4.12
CA TYR A 203 -19.49 -8.52 -5.01
C TYR A 203 -19.62 -7.05 -5.42
N ARG A 204 -18.51 -6.45 -5.86
CA ARG A 204 -18.53 -5.14 -6.50
C ARG A 204 -18.58 -5.34 -8.02
N LEU A 205 -19.61 -4.79 -8.66
CA LEU A 205 -19.77 -4.84 -10.11
C LEU A 205 -19.48 -3.45 -10.69
N SER A 206 -18.45 -3.35 -11.50
CA SER A 206 -18.12 -2.16 -12.29
C SER A 206 -18.72 -2.28 -13.68
N LEU A 207 -19.35 -1.19 -14.14
CA LEU A 207 -20.05 -1.13 -15.42
C LEU A 207 -19.08 -0.76 -16.56
N PRO A 208 -19.28 -1.28 -17.79
CA PRO A 208 -18.55 -0.82 -18.96
C PRO A 208 -18.72 0.68 -19.16
N LYS A 209 -17.61 1.40 -19.31
CA LYS A 209 -17.59 2.86 -19.51
C LYS A 209 -17.84 3.27 -20.97
N ASP A 210 -17.60 2.37 -21.92
CA ASP A 210 -17.74 2.59 -23.35
C ASP A 210 -18.24 1.33 -24.09
N ALA A 211 -18.24 1.34 -25.42
CA ALA A 211 -18.70 0.23 -26.27
C ALA A 211 -17.73 -0.97 -26.30
N HIS A 212 -16.51 -0.82 -25.78
CA HIS A 212 -15.48 -1.85 -25.77
C HIS A 212 -15.20 -2.39 -24.37
N GLY A 213 -15.63 -1.70 -23.30
CA GLY A 213 -15.43 -2.15 -21.93
C GLY A 213 -16.11 -3.48 -21.60
N ALA A 214 -15.65 -4.16 -20.57
CA ALA A 214 -16.31 -5.35 -20.01
C ALA A 214 -16.96 -5.00 -18.66
N PHE A 215 -17.93 -5.81 -18.24
CA PHE A 215 -18.34 -5.80 -16.83
C PHE A 215 -17.21 -6.43 -16.00
N ILE A 216 -16.92 -5.85 -14.84
CA ILE A 216 -15.89 -6.34 -13.93
C ILE A 216 -16.52 -6.64 -12.59
N ALA A 217 -16.55 -7.91 -12.19
CA ALA A 217 -17.05 -8.32 -10.88
C ALA A 217 -15.87 -8.70 -9.97
N VAL A 218 -15.77 -8.06 -8.81
CA VAL A 218 -14.70 -8.27 -7.84
C VAL A 218 -15.27 -8.73 -6.51
N VAL A 219 -14.76 -9.83 -5.99
CA VAL A 219 -14.94 -10.29 -4.61
C VAL A 219 -13.62 -10.06 -3.87
N TYR A 220 -13.68 -9.29 -2.78
CA TYR A 220 -12.52 -8.92 -1.97
C TYR A 220 -12.82 -9.13 -0.47
N PRO A 221 -12.77 -10.39 0.01
CA PRO A 221 -13.13 -10.72 1.38
C PRO A 221 -11.97 -10.48 2.36
N ASP A 222 -12.27 -10.57 3.66
CA ASP A 222 -11.29 -10.43 4.75
C ASP A 222 -10.14 -11.46 4.67
N GLN A 223 -10.42 -12.64 4.14
CA GLN A 223 -9.45 -13.69 3.84
C GLN A 223 -9.17 -13.68 2.33
N PRO A 224 -7.93 -13.38 1.90
CA PRO A 224 -7.62 -13.15 0.49
C PRO A 224 -7.81 -14.40 -0.37
N GLU A 225 -7.84 -15.60 0.21
CA GLU A 225 -8.08 -16.88 -0.48
C GLU A 225 -9.42 -16.91 -1.21
N GLY A 226 -10.40 -16.14 -0.72
CA GLY A 226 -11.71 -15.98 -1.36
C GLY A 226 -11.74 -14.92 -2.47
N GLN A 227 -10.62 -14.24 -2.77
CA GLN A 227 -10.59 -13.22 -3.81
C GLN A 227 -10.81 -13.83 -5.20
N ARG A 228 -11.62 -13.11 -5.98
CA ARG A 228 -11.95 -13.48 -7.35
C ARG A 228 -12.28 -12.23 -8.16
N THR A 229 -11.77 -12.14 -9.37
CA THR A 229 -12.10 -11.10 -10.34
C THR A 229 -12.56 -11.75 -11.63
N MET A 230 -13.80 -11.48 -12.02
CA MET A 230 -14.38 -11.95 -13.28
C MET A 230 -14.60 -10.79 -14.24
N TYR A 231 -14.44 -11.10 -15.51
CA TYR A 231 -14.70 -10.18 -16.61
C TYR A 231 -15.76 -10.78 -17.52
N ILE A 232 -16.81 -10.00 -17.81
CA ILE A 232 -17.96 -10.46 -18.59
C ILE A 232 -18.14 -9.55 -19.80
N ASP A 233 -18.27 -10.18 -20.96
CA ASP A 233 -18.56 -9.49 -22.21
C ASP A 233 -19.93 -8.81 -22.15
N GLN A 234 -19.97 -7.51 -22.44
CA GLN A 234 -21.15 -6.68 -22.21
C GLN A 234 -22.33 -6.97 -23.17
N TYR A 235 -22.11 -7.76 -24.22
CA TYR A 235 -23.11 -8.06 -25.25
C TYR A 235 -23.54 -9.54 -25.24
N SER A 236 -22.59 -10.45 -25.09
CA SER A 236 -22.82 -11.90 -25.16
C SER A 236 -23.01 -12.57 -23.80
N GLY A 237 -22.54 -11.95 -22.72
CA GLY A 237 -22.55 -12.56 -21.38
C GLY A 237 -21.47 -13.62 -21.17
N ARG A 238 -20.61 -13.83 -22.17
CA ARG A 238 -19.50 -14.77 -22.06
C ARG A 238 -18.51 -14.28 -21.00
N ILE A 239 -18.03 -15.19 -20.17
CA ILE A 239 -16.89 -14.94 -19.29
C ILE A 239 -15.64 -14.76 -20.16
N ILE A 240 -15.04 -13.57 -20.10
CA ILE A 240 -13.80 -13.24 -20.80
C ILE A 240 -12.62 -13.84 -20.04
N ASP A 241 -12.60 -13.65 -18.71
CA ASP A 241 -11.60 -14.21 -17.82
C ASP A 241 -12.15 -14.34 -16.38
N ASP A 242 -11.61 -15.30 -15.62
CA ASP A 242 -11.96 -15.61 -14.23
C ASP A 242 -10.69 -15.85 -13.42
N VAL A 243 -10.23 -14.82 -12.73
CA VAL A 243 -8.99 -14.83 -11.96
C VAL A 243 -9.31 -15.03 -10.49
N ARG A 244 -8.86 -16.16 -9.94
CA ARG A 244 -8.97 -16.50 -8.51
C ARG A 244 -7.64 -16.30 -7.79
N TYR A 245 -7.68 -16.12 -6.46
CA TYR A 245 -6.48 -16.03 -5.62
C TYR A 245 -5.49 -17.19 -5.86
N ALA A 246 -5.99 -18.40 -6.10
CA ALA A 246 -5.16 -19.57 -6.37
C ALA A 246 -4.22 -19.37 -7.59
N ALA A 247 -4.65 -18.60 -8.59
CA ALA A 247 -3.90 -18.31 -9.81
C ALA A 247 -2.84 -17.22 -9.62
N TYR A 248 -2.91 -16.42 -8.55
CA TYR A 248 -1.96 -15.34 -8.27
C TYR A 248 -0.53 -15.86 -8.10
N GLY A 249 0.44 -15.04 -8.50
CA GLY A 249 1.84 -15.28 -8.21
C GLY A 249 2.15 -15.21 -6.70
N SER A 250 3.30 -15.76 -6.29
CA SER A 250 3.65 -15.83 -4.86
C SER A 250 3.79 -14.46 -4.21
N ALA A 251 4.29 -13.46 -4.94
CA ALA A 251 4.40 -12.10 -4.43
C ALA A 251 3.03 -11.46 -4.27
N ALA A 252 2.13 -11.60 -5.26
CA ALA A 252 0.76 -11.14 -5.15
C ALA A 252 0.03 -11.79 -3.96
N LYS A 253 0.16 -13.12 -3.78
CA LYS A 253 -0.39 -13.83 -2.62
C LYS A 253 0.11 -13.26 -1.29
N ALA A 254 1.41 -12.95 -1.21
CA ALA A 254 2.02 -12.36 -0.02
C ALA A 254 1.56 -10.91 0.23
N VAL A 255 1.41 -10.10 -0.82
CA VAL A 255 0.90 -8.73 -0.71
C VAL A 255 -0.57 -8.72 -0.26
N GLU A 256 -1.41 -9.53 -0.87
CA GLU A 256 -2.84 -9.66 -0.52
C GLU A 256 -3.04 -10.20 0.90
N LEU A 257 -2.24 -11.18 1.33
CA LEU A 257 -2.24 -11.63 2.72
C LEU A 257 -1.72 -10.55 3.67
N GLY A 258 -0.63 -9.88 3.28
CA GLY A 258 -0.02 -8.80 4.05
C GLY A 258 -0.99 -7.66 4.31
N VAL A 259 -1.76 -7.23 3.30
CA VAL A 259 -2.72 -6.13 3.45
C VAL A 259 -3.92 -6.53 4.31
N GLN A 260 -4.44 -7.76 4.19
CA GLN A 260 -5.54 -8.22 5.06
C GLN A 260 -5.10 -8.34 6.52
N LEU A 261 -3.84 -8.75 6.76
CA LEU A 261 -3.25 -8.72 8.09
C LEU A 261 -3.05 -7.27 8.57
N HIS A 262 -2.51 -6.38 7.73
CA HIS A 262 -2.29 -4.97 8.02
C HIS A 262 -3.58 -4.24 8.44
N MET A 263 -4.67 -4.45 7.69
CA MET A 263 -5.96 -3.80 7.95
C MET A 263 -6.70 -4.37 9.16
N GLY A 264 -6.25 -5.47 9.75
CA GLY A 264 -6.95 -6.09 10.87
C GLY A 264 -8.05 -7.07 10.45
N ASN A 265 -8.12 -7.51 9.19
CA ASN A 265 -9.28 -8.26 8.69
C ASN A 265 -9.15 -9.78 8.86
N TYR A 266 -7.99 -10.36 8.58
CA TYR A 266 -7.83 -11.81 8.42
C TYR A 266 -8.32 -12.67 9.61
N PHE A 267 -7.96 -12.27 10.85
CA PHE A 267 -8.44 -12.94 12.09
C PHE A 267 -9.50 -12.10 12.85
N GLY A 268 -10.17 -11.18 12.15
CA GLY A 268 -11.16 -10.28 12.74
C GLY A 268 -10.62 -9.48 13.93
N ARG A 269 -11.36 -9.49 15.05
CA ARG A 269 -11.07 -8.63 16.21
C ARG A 269 -9.71 -8.86 16.85
N LEU A 270 -9.20 -10.09 16.85
CA LEU A 270 -7.87 -10.37 17.36
C LEU A 270 -6.80 -9.65 16.54
N ASN A 271 -6.92 -9.70 15.21
CA ASN A 271 -6.00 -9.02 14.32
C ASN A 271 -6.03 -7.50 14.52
N GLN A 272 -7.23 -6.91 14.65
CA GLN A 272 -7.39 -5.47 14.94
C GLN A 272 -6.72 -5.06 16.25
N ILE A 273 -6.85 -5.85 17.31
CA ILE A 273 -6.19 -5.58 18.60
C ILE A 273 -4.67 -5.64 18.44
N VAL A 274 -4.14 -6.64 17.74
CA VAL A 274 -2.70 -6.77 17.48
C VAL A 274 -2.17 -5.56 16.69
N MET A 275 -2.91 -5.07 15.69
CA MET A 275 -2.52 -3.88 14.91
C MET A 275 -2.72 -2.56 15.67
N LEU A 276 -3.62 -2.51 16.66
CA LEU A 276 -3.77 -1.33 17.52
C LEU A 276 -2.56 -1.10 18.43
N VAL A 277 -1.92 -2.17 18.92
CA VAL A 277 -0.76 -2.10 19.82
C VAL A 277 0.40 -1.25 19.25
N PRO A 278 0.92 -1.50 18.03
CA PRO A 278 1.99 -0.67 17.47
C PRO A 278 1.53 0.76 17.17
N CYS A 279 0.25 0.99 16.82
CA CYS A 279 -0.28 2.34 16.65
C CYS A 279 -0.18 3.17 17.94
N LEU A 280 -0.59 2.58 19.07
CA LEU A 280 -0.41 3.20 20.40
C LEU A 280 1.07 3.38 20.77
N GLY A 281 1.90 2.39 20.41
CA GLY A 281 3.36 2.45 20.56
C GLY A 281 3.98 3.63 19.82
N ILE A 282 3.60 3.86 18.56
CA ILE A 282 4.09 4.99 17.75
C ILE A 282 3.66 6.32 18.35
N ILE A 283 2.40 6.45 18.78
CA ILE A 283 1.93 7.67 19.46
C ILE A 283 2.82 7.95 20.67
N PHE A 284 3.11 6.93 21.49
CA PHE A 284 4.01 7.07 22.62
C PHE A 284 5.45 7.45 22.20
N LEU A 285 6.00 6.85 21.14
CA LEU A 285 7.36 7.13 20.65
C LEU A 285 7.49 8.55 20.10
N CYS A 286 6.49 9.02 19.35
CA CYS A 286 6.38 10.38 18.82
C CYS A 286 6.30 11.44 19.92
N VAL A 287 5.73 11.11 21.08
CA VAL A 287 5.69 12.01 22.25
C VAL A 287 6.97 11.92 23.08
N SER A 288 7.45 10.71 23.36
CA SER A 288 8.59 10.49 24.25
C SER A 288 9.92 10.96 23.66
N GLY A 289 10.12 10.89 22.34
CA GLY A 289 11.31 11.40 21.66
C GLY A 289 11.56 12.91 21.92
N PRO A 290 10.60 13.80 21.57
CA PRO A 290 10.67 15.23 21.86
C PRO A 290 10.83 15.53 23.35
N ILE A 291 10.11 14.82 24.23
CA ILE A 291 10.26 15.00 25.70
C ILE A 291 11.70 14.71 26.14
N MET A 292 12.30 13.62 25.67
CA MET A 292 13.70 13.29 25.99
C MET A 292 14.67 14.35 25.47
N TRP A 293 14.44 14.87 24.26
CA TRP A 293 15.25 15.95 23.70
C TRP A 293 15.11 17.24 24.52
N TRP A 294 13.88 17.64 24.86
CA TRP A 294 13.60 18.84 25.66
C TRP A 294 14.19 18.78 27.05
N ARG A 295 14.20 17.60 27.69
CA ARG A 295 14.82 17.36 28.99
C ARG A 295 16.35 17.27 28.93
N ARG A 296 16.93 17.06 27.75
CA ARG A 296 18.38 16.96 27.54
C ARG A 296 19.00 18.31 27.21
N ARG A 297 18.31 19.17 26.45
CA ARG A 297 18.89 20.39 25.88
C ARG A 297 19.46 21.32 26.98
N PRO A 298 20.56 22.05 26.71
CA PRO A 298 21.02 23.12 27.59
C PRO A 298 19.92 24.18 27.79
N LYS A 299 19.81 24.74 29.00
CA LYS A 299 18.84 25.81 29.25
C LYS A 299 19.11 26.99 28.31
N GLY A 300 18.07 27.47 27.63
CA GLY A 300 18.15 28.62 26.72
C GLY A 300 18.75 28.35 25.34
N GLN A 301 19.11 27.11 24.99
CA GLN A 301 19.68 26.80 23.68
C GLN A 301 19.04 25.58 23.03
N LEU A 302 18.84 25.66 21.71
CA LEU A 302 18.55 24.51 20.86
C LEU A 302 19.89 23.86 20.48
N ALA A 303 20.16 22.67 21.00
CA ALA A 303 21.43 21.98 20.76
C ALA A 303 21.22 20.55 20.25
N ALA A 304 22.02 20.18 19.24
CA ALA A 304 22.03 18.84 18.68
C ALA A 304 22.48 17.78 19.72
N PRO A 305 22.09 16.50 19.54
CA PRO A 305 22.71 15.36 20.19
C PRO A 305 24.25 15.42 20.17
N ARG A 306 24.89 14.94 21.25
CA ARG A 306 26.34 14.68 21.20
C ARG A 306 26.52 13.60 20.14
N ALA A 307 27.45 13.81 19.21
CA ALA A 307 27.79 12.82 18.21
C ALA A 307 28.18 11.51 18.90
N LEU A 308 27.74 10.39 18.32
CA LEU A 308 28.18 9.07 18.76
C LEU A 308 29.63 8.85 18.34
N ALA A 309 30.24 7.77 18.85
CA ALA A 309 31.58 7.38 18.44
C ALA A 309 31.65 7.20 16.90
N ARG A 310 32.76 7.63 16.30
CA ARG A 310 33.02 7.53 14.86
C ARG A 310 32.65 6.18 14.23
N PRO A 311 33.03 5.01 14.78
CA PRO A 311 32.65 3.72 14.20
C PRO A 311 31.13 3.50 14.19
N THR A 312 30.43 3.87 15.26
CA THR A 312 28.95 3.79 15.32
C THR A 312 28.31 4.67 14.25
N MET A 313 28.80 5.90 14.08
CA MET A 313 28.30 6.82 13.05
C MET A 313 28.51 6.28 11.64
N ARG A 314 29.67 5.66 11.35
CA ARG A 314 29.94 5.03 10.05
C ARG A 314 28.98 3.89 9.74
N ILE A 315 28.70 3.03 10.72
CA ILE A 315 27.77 1.91 10.54
C ILE A 315 26.34 2.42 10.34
N LEU A 316 25.91 3.40 11.14
CA LEU A 316 24.60 4.04 10.93
C LEU A 316 24.48 4.66 9.54
N ALA A 317 25.52 5.38 9.08
CA ALA A 317 25.54 5.95 7.75
C ALA A 317 25.46 4.88 6.66
N LEU A 318 26.16 3.74 6.82
CA LEU A 318 26.10 2.61 5.89
C LEU A 318 24.69 1.99 5.87
N ILE A 319 24.09 1.74 7.03
CA ILE A 319 22.71 1.21 7.13
C ILE A 319 21.75 2.15 6.42
N THR A 320 21.81 3.45 6.72
CA THR A 320 20.96 4.46 6.07
C THR A 320 21.20 4.51 4.57
N LEU A 321 22.44 4.48 4.10
CA LEU A 321 22.78 4.49 2.68
C LEU A 321 22.18 3.29 1.95
N VAL A 322 22.34 2.08 2.50
CA VAL A 322 21.75 0.86 1.92
C VAL A 322 20.23 0.97 1.87
N LEU A 323 19.59 1.44 2.94
CA LEU A 323 18.14 1.60 2.97
C LEU A 323 17.65 2.71 2.01
N CYS A 324 18.43 3.77 1.77
CA CYS A 324 18.13 4.78 0.77
C CYS A 324 18.18 4.25 -0.67
N LEU A 325 18.96 3.19 -0.93
CA LEU A 325 18.94 2.50 -2.23
C LEU A 325 17.67 1.66 -2.39
N VAL A 326 17.19 1.06 -1.30
CA VAL A 326 15.93 0.30 -1.27
C VAL A 326 14.71 1.23 -1.33
N PHE A 327 14.80 2.42 -0.74
CA PHE A 327 13.73 3.43 -0.66
C PHE A 327 14.15 4.70 -1.40
N PRO A 328 13.98 4.77 -2.74
CA PRO A 328 14.52 5.85 -3.56
C PRO A 328 13.96 7.22 -3.18
N LEU A 329 12.69 7.32 -2.79
CA LEU A 329 12.08 8.58 -2.35
C LEU A 329 12.73 9.11 -1.06
N ALA A 330 12.98 8.23 -0.08
CA ALA A 330 13.71 8.59 1.13
C ALA A 330 15.16 8.99 0.81
N GLY A 331 15.83 8.24 -0.07
CA GLY A 331 17.17 8.58 -0.57
C GLY A 331 17.23 9.96 -1.19
N ALA A 332 16.32 10.28 -2.11
CA ALA A 332 16.22 11.57 -2.76
C ALA A 332 15.97 12.71 -1.73
N SER A 333 15.09 12.49 -0.75
CA SER A 333 14.84 13.50 0.30
C SER A 333 16.08 13.78 1.16
N LEU A 334 16.83 12.76 1.55
CA LEU A 334 18.04 12.92 2.37
C LEU A 334 19.18 13.56 1.56
N LEU A 335 19.30 13.25 0.28
CA LEU A 335 20.21 13.93 -0.64
C LEU A 335 19.87 15.41 -0.78
N LEU A 336 18.57 15.74 -0.94
CA LEU A 336 18.13 17.13 -0.99
C LEU A 336 18.49 17.89 0.29
N VAL A 337 18.23 17.30 1.46
CA VAL A 337 18.60 17.89 2.76
C VAL A 337 20.12 18.09 2.87
N LEU A 338 20.92 17.13 2.41
CA LEU A 338 22.37 17.22 2.40
C LEU A 338 22.86 18.37 1.50
N LEU A 339 22.30 18.51 0.29
CA LEU A 339 22.63 19.59 -0.63
C LEU A 339 22.27 20.97 -0.05
N ILE A 340 21.12 21.08 0.62
CA ILE A 340 20.71 22.30 1.32
C ILE A 340 21.70 22.62 2.45
N ASP A 341 22.06 21.65 3.29
CA ASP A 341 23.03 21.86 4.38
C ASP A 341 24.40 22.30 3.85
N MET A 342 24.87 21.69 2.75
CA MET A 342 26.11 22.07 2.07
C MET A 342 26.03 23.51 1.52
N GLY A 343 24.91 23.89 0.91
CA GLY A 343 24.68 25.24 0.41
C GLY A 343 24.67 26.28 1.52
N VAL A 344 23.94 26.03 2.62
CA VAL A 344 23.87 26.91 3.79
C VAL A 344 25.24 27.07 4.46
N ARG A 345 26.01 25.98 4.60
CA ARG A 345 27.38 26.04 5.14
C ARG A 345 28.30 26.89 4.27
N ARG A 346 28.23 26.70 2.95
CA ARG A 346 29.01 27.48 2.00
C ARG A 346 28.65 28.96 2.07
N TRP A 347 27.36 29.28 2.12
CA TRP A 347 26.88 30.67 2.24
C TRP A 347 27.32 31.34 3.55
N ARG A 348 27.32 30.60 4.66
CA ARG A 348 27.75 31.09 5.99
C ARG A 348 29.26 31.03 6.23
N GLY A 349 30.07 30.61 5.25
CA GLY A 349 31.52 30.49 5.39
C GLY A 349 31.96 29.46 6.45
N MET A 350 31.12 28.47 6.77
CA MET A 350 31.45 27.48 7.80
C MET A 350 32.45 26.45 7.26
N PRO A 351 33.49 26.07 8.03
CA PRO A 351 34.45 25.06 7.62
C PRO A 351 33.78 23.68 7.41
N ARG A 352 34.34 22.87 6.52
CA ARG A 352 33.87 21.49 6.27
C ARG A 352 33.99 20.67 7.57
N PRO A 353 32.96 19.89 7.95
CA PRO A 353 33.08 19.00 9.09
C PRO A 353 34.17 17.94 8.83
N ALA A 354 34.99 17.69 9.85
CA ALA A 354 36.14 16.76 9.82
C ALA A 354 35.75 15.29 10.06
#